data_AF-A0A2T0L9Y0-F1
#
_entry.id   AF-A0A2T0L9Y0-F1
#
_cell.length_a   1.000
_cell.length_b   1.000
_cell.length_c   1.000
_cell.angle_alpha   90.00
_cell.angle_beta   90.00
_cell.angle_gamma   90.00
#
_symmetry.space_group_name_H-M   'P 1'
#
loop_
_entity.id
_entity.type
_entity.pdbx_description
1 polymer ?
#
loop_
_entity_poly.entity_id
_entity_poly.type
_entity_poly.pdbx_seq_one_letter_code
_entity_poly.pdbx_strand_id
1 'polypeptide(L)'
;MRGTGKLTGKRGMKVAQQLNSKFQIHSIGYRWLRPSMLGFLALSAFILLKIALGDRSMLLDQDNYVAYFRDADPLWIVHLWSSSQSVVLFIVKTITDELGWRLWVLGLDSLGLSPDVAVRVTVVVLNVLMALALSRTRRPLLGLLLWALIPTGLATVGLFQIRQGFALSIAMYFAMCRQQPVRGALLASIVHTTFAYPALFLILAHFLMRRSKALAIVGVVGAALAMSLASAWLFARFGGRRLEEYTQQEEFTVNFLISLALYLIVPVLVIVLRRKHIEHVVREMVVHEIAIMHIGLIMFLIISFFVYPFGTQRIVYYGPLLLAFMLPEIRIKNSLILWIVAFILAILTYDIHKNYLLDTYKYFL
;
A
#
# COMPACT_ATOMS: atom_id res chain seq x y z
N MET A 1 37.02 -50.84 39.33
CA MET A 1 37.03 -49.36 39.50
C MET A 1 38.03 -48.80 38.49
N ARG A 2 37.80 -47.85 37.58
CA ARG A 2 36.70 -46.93 37.24
C ARG A 2 36.70 -46.85 35.70
N GLY A 3 35.53 -46.94 35.07
CA GLY A 3 35.39 -46.74 33.63
C GLY A 3 35.53 -45.26 33.25
N THR A 4 36.46 -44.95 32.36
CA THR A 4 36.51 -43.67 31.64
C THR A 4 35.45 -43.70 30.54
N GLY A 5 34.26 -43.21 30.89
CA GLY A 5 33.14 -43.08 29.98
C GLY A 5 33.45 -42.16 28.82
N LYS A 6 33.38 -42.71 27.60
CA LYS A 6 33.16 -41.95 26.35
C LYS A 6 32.00 -40.98 26.57
N LEU A 7 32.27 -39.68 26.43
CA LEU A 7 31.25 -38.63 26.29
C LEU A 7 30.47 -38.86 24.99
N THR A 8 29.48 -39.74 25.04
CA THR A 8 28.64 -40.11 23.90
C THR A 8 27.66 -38.98 23.55
N GLY A 9 27.85 -38.41 22.36
CA GLY A 9 26.82 -38.37 21.32
C GLY A 9 25.70 -37.33 21.40
N LYS A 10 25.36 -36.72 22.55
CA LYS A 10 24.25 -35.74 22.61
C LYS A 10 24.60 -34.36 23.16
N ARG A 11 25.53 -34.26 24.12
CA ARG A 11 25.94 -32.96 24.68
C ARG A 11 26.91 -32.22 23.76
N GLY A 12 27.90 -32.90 23.18
CA GLY A 12 28.82 -32.31 22.21
C GLY A 12 28.13 -31.78 20.95
N MET A 13 27.10 -32.50 20.46
CA MET A 13 26.27 -32.06 19.33
C MET A 13 25.46 -30.80 19.63
N LYS A 14 24.91 -30.66 20.85
CA LYS A 14 24.21 -29.44 21.28
C LYS A 14 25.14 -28.24 21.42
N VAL A 15 26.36 -28.43 21.95
CA VAL A 15 27.35 -27.35 22.06
C VAL A 15 27.88 -26.95 20.68
N ALA A 16 28.13 -27.90 19.77
CA ALA A 16 28.51 -27.62 18.39
C ALA A 16 27.38 -26.92 17.59
N GLN A 17 26.11 -27.31 17.79
CA GLN A 17 24.96 -26.59 17.22
C GLN A 17 24.77 -25.19 17.80
N GLN A 18 25.01 -24.99 19.10
CA GLN A 18 24.97 -23.67 19.74
C GLN A 18 26.13 -22.76 19.31
N LEU A 19 27.30 -23.32 19.02
CA LEU A 19 28.43 -22.55 18.48
C LEU A 19 28.21 -22.19 17.01
N ASN A 20 27.66 -23.10 16.19
CA ASN A 20 27.29 -22.80 14.81
C ASN A 20 26.15 -21.80 14.67
N SER A 21 25.23 -21.71 15.64
CA SER A 21 24.18 -20.68 15.61
C SER A 21 24.70 -19.30 16.01
N LYS A 22 25.76 -19.22 16.83
CA LYS A 22 26.42 -17.95 17.19
C LYS A 22 27.36 -17.42 16.11
N PHE A 23 27.88 -18.28 15.23
CA PHE A 23 28.72 -17.89 14.08
C PHE A 23 27.96 -17.70 12.77
N GLN A 24 26.63 -17.68 12.77
CA GLN A 24 25.86 -17.12 11.65
C GLN A 24 26.01 -15.60 11.64
N ILE A 25 27.17 -15.13 11.17
CA ILE A 25 27.37 -13.77 10.67
C ILE A 25 26.20 -13.51 9.72
N HIS A 26 25.25 -12.71 10.16
CA HIS A 26 24.14 -12.28 9.33
C HIS A 26 24.75 -11.58 8.12
N SER A 27 24.55 -12.15 6.93
CA SER A 27 25.14 -11.72 5.65
C SER A 27 24.55 -10.40 5.13
N ILE A 28 24.43 -9.40 6.00
CA ILE A 28 23.92 -8.07 5.69
C ILE A 28 24.85 -7.39 4.66
N GLY A 29 26.16 -7.68 4.70
CA GLY A 29 27.15 -7.09 3.79
C GLY A 29 27.01 -7.45 2.31
N TYR A 30 26.57 -8.67 1.97
CA TYR A 30 26.57 -9.15 0.57
C TYR A 30 25.23 -8.96 -0.16
N ARG A 31 24.17 -8.50 0.51
CA ARG A 31 22.88 -8.24 -0.17
C ARG A 31 22.92 -7.00 -1.05
N TRP A 32 23.68 -5.98 -0.65
CA TRP A 32 23.82 -4.71 -1.36
C TRP A 32 24.63 -4.83 -2.65
N LEU A 33 25.53 -5.81 -2.73
CA LEU A 33 26.39 -6.07 -3.88
C LEU A 33 25.73 -6.95 -4.95
N ARG A 34 24.47 -7.37 -4.77
CA ARG A 34 23.76 -8.15 -5.79
C ARG A 34 23.46 -7.25 -6.99
N PRO A 35 23.68 -7.69 -8.24
CA PRO A 35 23.38 -6.89 -9.43
C PRO A 35 21.95 -6.33 -9.47
N SER A 36 20.98 -7.11 -8.99
CA SER A 36 19.58 -6.66 -8.90
C SER A 36 19.33 -5.57 -7.86
N MET A 37 20.11 -5.52 -6.78
CA MET A 37 20.02 -4.47 -5.77
C MET A 37 20.74 -3.20 -6.24
N LEU A 38 21.88 -3.34 -6.92
CA LEU A 38 22.58 -2.22 -7.56
C LEU A 38 21.71 -1.59 -8.67
N GLY A 39 21.09 -2.42 -9.52
CA GLY A 39 20.13 -1.97 -10.52
C GLY A 39 18.91 -1.27 -9.90
N PHE A 40 18.38 -1.81 -8.80
CA PHE A 40 17.33 -1.13 -8.03
C PHE A 40 17.80 0.23 -7.50
N LEU A 41 18.99 0.32 -6.90
CA LEU A 41 19.53 1.58 -6.37
C LEU A 41 19.74 2.60 -7.48
N ALA A 42 20.40 2.22 -8.57
CA ALA A 42 20.65 3.09 -9.71
C ALA A 42 19.35 3.61 -10.32
N LEU A 43 18.38 2.72 -10.57
CA LEU A 43 17.08 3.10 -11.12
C LEU A 43 16.29 3.98 -10.14
N SER A 44 16.30 3.66 -8.84
CA SER A 44 15.62 4.47 -7.83
C SER A 44 16.22 5.87 -7.72
N ALA A 45 17.55 5.99 -7.76
CA ALA A 45 18.25 7.27 -7.74
C ALA A 45 17.94 8.09 -8.99
N PHE A 46 17.92 7.44 -10.16
CA PHE A 46 17.53 8.08 -11.42
C PHE A 46 16.11 8.61 -11.38
N ILE A 47 15.14 7.79 -10.93
CA ILE A 47 13.73 8.20 -10.79
C ILE A 47 13.61 9.37 -9.80
N LEU A 48 14.24 9.26 -8.63
CA LEU A 48 14.20 10.33 -7.62
C LEU A 48 14.82 11.62 -8.13
N LEU A 49 15.92 11.56 -8.89
CA LEU A 49 16.54 12.73 -9.49
C LEU A 49 15.61 13.39 -10.51
N LYS A 50 14.95 12.58 -11.36
CA LYS A 50 13.96 13.07 -12.32
C LYS A 50 12.75 13.70 -11.63
N ILE A 51 12.28 13.14 -10.52
CA ILE A 51 11.19 13.72 -9.73
C ILE A 51 11.63 15.02 -9.05
N ALA A 52 12.85 15.05 -8.52
CA ALA A 52 13.37 16.19 -7.77
C ALA A 52 13.74 17.38 -8.67
N LEU A 53 14.23 17.14 -9.90
CA LEU A 53 14.72 18.18 -10.80
C LEU A 53 13.89 18.38 -12.06
N GLY A 54 13.00 17.45 -12.39
CA GLY A 54 12.17 17.53 -13.60
C GLY A 54 11.14 18.65 -13.51
N ASP A 55 10.70 19.13 -14.68
CA ASP A 55 9.55 20.02 -14.78
C ASP A 55 8.27 19.26 -14.42
N ARG A 56 7.38 19.94 -13.69
CA ARG A 56 6.10 19.41 -13.20
C ARG A 56 4.91 20.22 -13.73
N SER A 57 5.15 21.26 -14.53
CA SER A 57 4.13 22.17 -15.07
C SER A 57 3.03 21.47 -15.88
N MET A 58 3.35 20.36 -16.55
CA MET A 58 2.43 19.61 -17.42
C MET A 58 1.66 18.50 -16.69
N LEU A 59 1.84 18.31 -15.38
CA LEU A 59 1.18 17.22 -14.66
C LEU A 59 -0.26 17.61 -14.28
N LEU A 60 -1.22 16.75 -14.63
CA LEU A 60 -2.67 16.99 -14.46
C LEU A 60 -3.11 17.40 -13.05
N ASP A 61 -2.40 16.94 -12.02
CA ASP A 61 -2.74 17.21 -10.62
C ASP A 61 -1.91 18.34 -9.99
N GLN A 62 -0.88 18.86 -10.67
CA GLN A 62 0.04 19.85 -10.12
C GLN A 62 -0.71 21.12 -9.68
N ASP A 63 -1.51 21.73 -10.55
CA ASP A 63 -2.21 22.99 -10.24
C ASP A 63 -3.19 22.84 -9.08
N ASN A 64 -3.91 21.72 -9.02
CA ASN A 64 -4.83 21.42 -7.93
C ASN A 64 -4.11 21.30 -6.59
N TYR A 65 -2.94 20.65 -6.58
CA TYR A 65 -2.14 20.55 -5.36
C TYR A 65 -1.46 21.87 -4.99
N VAL A 66 -0.96 22.62 -5.97
CA VAL A 66 -0.39 23.96 -5.75
C VAL A 66 -1.43 24.89 -5.14
N ALA A 67 -2.64 24.91 -5.67
CA ALA A 67 -3.76 25.66 -5.09
C ALA A 67 -4.05 25.20 -3.65
N TYR A 68 -4.09 23.89 -3.41
CA TYR A 68 -4.31 23.36 -2.05
C TYR A 68 -3.24 23.81 -1.05
N PHE A 69 -1.96 23.82 -1.45
CA PHE A 69 -0.86 24.31 -0.60
C PHE A 69 -0.89 25.84 -0.43
N ARG A 70 -1.33 26.57 -1.46
CA ARG A 70 -1.47 28.04 -1.42
C ARG A 70 -2.58 28.49 -0.49
N ASP A 71 -3.71 27.78 -0.51
CA ASP A 71 -4.92 28.12 0.24
C ASP A 71 -4.98 27.39 1.59
N ALA A 72 -3.81 26.98 2.11
CA ALA A 72 -3.71 26.28 3.38
C ALA A 72 -4.05 27.22 4.54
N ASP A 73 -5.22 27.02 5.15
CA ASP A 73 -5.70 27.83 6.27
C ASP A 73 -5.00 27.46 7.60
N PRO A 74 -4.19 28.36 8.20
CA PRO A 74 -3.55 28.10 9.49
C PRO A 74 -4.53 28.01 10.66
N LEU A 75 -5.72 28.60 10.52
CA LEU A 75 -6.79 28.61 11.52
C LEU A 75 -7.82 27.50 11.31
N TRP A 76 -7.58 26.57 10.40
CA TRP A 76 -8.53 25.51 10.03
C TRP A 76 -9.10 24.76 11.23
N ILE A 77 -8.29 24.49 12.26
CA ILE A 77 -8.71 23.75 13.45
C ILE A 77 -9.68 24.56 14.33
N VAL A 78 -9.53 25.89 14.35
CA VAL A 78 -10.44 26.82 15.03
C VAL A 78 -11.77 26.88 14.29
N HIS A 79 -11.74 26.96 12.96
CA HIS A 79 -12.95 26.90 12.12
C HIS A 79 -13.68 25.55 12.24
N LEU A 80 -12.92 24.46 12.36
CA LEU A 80 -13.48 23.13 12.54
C LEU A 80 -14.10 22.96 13.93
N TRP A 81 -13.49 23.54 14.96
CA TRP A 81 -14.06 23.60 16.31
C TRP A 81 -15.33 24.45 16.36
N SER A 82 -15.31 25.66 15.82
CA SER A 82 -16.46 26.59 15.86
C SER A 82 -17.68 26.04 15.11
N SER A 83 -17.46 25.23 14.07
CA SER A 83 -18.53 24.55 13.33
C SER A 83 -18.95 23.21 13.93
N SER A 84 -18.34 22.75 15.01
CA SER A 84 -18.63 21.46 15.65
C SER A 84 -19.58 21.65 16.83
N GLN A 85 -20.78 21.07 16.72
CA GLN A 85 -21.82 21.12 17.78
C GLN A 85 -21.51 20.23 19.00
N SER A 86 -20.50 19.36 18.90
CA SER A 86 -20.08 18.47 20.00
C SER A 86 -18.62 18.04 19.83
N VAL A 87 -17.99 17.61 20.93
CA VAL A 87 -16.62 17.07 20.94
C VAL A 87 -16.50 15.82 20.07
N VAL A 88 -17.50 14.95 20.08
CA VAL A 88 -17.51 13.73 19.24
C VAL A 88 -17.53 14.11 17.76
N LEU A 89 -18.39 15.06 17.38
CA LEU A 89 -18.45 15.54 16.00
C LEU A 89 -17.15 16.24 15.58
N PHE A 90 -16.53 17.00 16.48
CA PHE A 90 -15.22 17.61 16.25
C PHE A 90 -14.14 16.57 15.95
N ILE A 91 -14.05 15.50 16.75
CA ILE A 91 -13.08 14.41 16.54
C ILE A 91 -13.33 13.73 15.19
N VAL A 92 -14.59 13.39 14.89
CA VAL A 92 -14.96 12.76 13.61
C VAL A 92 -14.57 13.68 12.45
N LYS A 93 -14.95 14.96 12.50
CA LYS A 93 -14.61 15.95 11.48
C LYS A 93 -13.11 16.10 11.29
N THR A 94 -12.34 16.14 12.38
CA THR A 94 -10.87 16.28 12.35
C THR A 94 -10.21 15.10 11.65
N ILE A 95 -10.69 13.88 11.91
CA ILE A 95 -10.19 12.67 11.24
C ILE A 95 -10.62 12.66 9.77
N THR A 96 -11.89 13.01 9.49
CA THR A 96 -12.41 13.03 8.12
C THR A 96 -11.85 14.15 7.25
N ASP A 97 -11.35 15.24 7.85
CA ASP A 97 -10.64 16.32 7.18
C ASP A 97 -9.13 16.06 7.08
N GLU A 98 -8.70 14.83 7.36
CA GLU A 98 -7.35 14.34 7.06
C GLU A 98 -6.27 15.12 7.82
N LEU A 99 -6.44 15.18 9.15
CA LEU A 99 -5.52 15.84 10.09
C LEU A 99 -4.03 15.67 9.74
N GLY A 100 -3.59 14.45 9.42
CA GLY A 100 -2.19 14.18 9.09
C GLY A 100 -1.72 14.88 7.82
N TRP A 101 -2.60 14.98 6.80
CA TRP A 101 -2.32 15.74 5.59
C TRP A 101 -2.31 17.25 5.84
N ARG A 102 -3.28 17.76 6.63
CA ARG A 102 -3.33 19.18 7.04
C ARG A 102 -2.07 19.61 7.79
N LEU A 103 -1.65 18.81 8.77
CA LEU A 103 -0.43 19.07 9.55
C LEU A 103 0.83 19.05 8.67
N TRP A 104 0.90 18.14 7.70
CA TRP A 104 2.02 18.10 6.74
C TRP A 104 2.07 19.37 5.89
N VAL A 105 0.93 19.80 5.35
CA VAL A 105 0.82 20.99 4.50
C VAL A 105 1.20 22.26 5.27
N LEU A 106 0.61 22.47 6.45
CA LEU A 106 0.93 23.62 7.31
C LEU A 106 2.37 23.57 7.83
N GLY A 107 2.90 22.37 8.06
CA GLY A 107 4.31 22.19 8.41
C GLY A 107 5.23 22.71 7.31
N LEU A 108 4.99 22.34 6.05
CA LEU A 108 5.79 22.81 4.92
C LEU A 108 5.61 24.31 4.67
N ASP A 109 4.40 24.84 4.85
CA ASP A 109 4.12 26.27 4.75
C ASP A 109 4.87 27.07 5.83
N SER A 110 4.88 26.58 7.08
CA SER A 110 5.61 27.21 8.18
C SER A 110 7.14 27.26 7.98
N LEU A 111 7.68 26.43 7.09
CA LEU A 111 9.09 26.45 6.68
C LEU A 111 9.38 27.50 5.58
N GLY A 112 8.37 28.27 5.15
CA GLY A 112 8.49 29.30 4.13
C GLY A 112 8.64 28.74 2.71
N LEU A 113 8.22 27.49 2.47
CA LEU A 113 8.31 26.88 1.15
C LEU A 113 7.19 27.39 0.25
N SER A 114 7.53 27.84 -0.96
CA SER A 114 6.51 28.12 -1.98
C SER A 114 5.67 26.87 -2.28
N PRO A 115 4.37 27.00 -2.62
CA PRO A 115 3.49 25.86 -2.89
C PRO A 115 4.05 24.81 -3.87
N ASP A 116 4.66 25.24 -4.98
CA ASP A 116 5.30 24.34 -5.95
C ASP A 116 6.43 23.49 -5.36
N VAL A 117 7.26 24.12 -4.51
CA VAL A 117 8.34 23.44 -3.80
C VAL A 117 7.76 22.49 -2.75
N ALA A 118 6.69 22.87 -2.05
CA ALA A 118 6.04 22.01 -1.07
C ALA A 118 5.43 20.74 -1.71
N VAL A 119 4.80 20.88 -2.88
CA VAL A 119 4.34 19.72 -3.69
C VAL A 119 5.52 18.84 -4.09
N ARG A 120 6.60 19.44 -4.62
CA ARG A 120 7.81 18.71 -5.02
C ARG A 120 8.44 17.95 -3.86
N VAL A 121 8.58 18.58 -2.70
CA VAL A 121 9.08 17.95 -1.46
C VAL A 121 8.19 16.77 -1.09
N THR A 122 6.88 16.93 -1.13
CA THR A 122 5.93 15.84 -0.84
C THR A 122 6.12 14.64 -1.77
N VAL A 123 6.27 14.88 -3.08
CA VAL A 123 6.50 13.81 -4.07
C VAL A 123 7.88 13.15 -3.93
N VAL A 124 8.91 13.91 -3.55
CA VAL A 124 10.23 13.34 -3.24
C VAL A 124 10.13 12.45 -2.00
N VAL A 125 9.55 12.96 -0.90
CA VAL A 125 9.42 12.22 0.36
C VAL A 125 8.61 10.93 0.15
N LEU A 126 7.48 10.99 -0.55
CA LEU A 126 6.67 9.80 -0.81
C LEU A 126 7.46 8.74 -1.59
N ASN A 127 8.23 9.13 -2.61
CA ASN A 127 8.99 8.18 -3.42
C ASN A 127 10.22 7.64 -2.70
N VAL A 128 10.84 8.43 -1.81
CA VAL A 128 11.90 7.94 -0.92
C VAL A 128 11.33 6.88 0.04
N LEU A 129 10.21 7.16 0.72
CA LEU A 129 9.56 6.20 1.60
C LEU A 129 9.17 4.92 0.87
N MET A 130 8.64 5.06 -0.35
CA MET A 130 8.27 3.95 -1.21
C MET A 130 9.49 3.11 -1.63
N ALA A 131 10.57 3.73 -2.10
CA ALA A 131 11.79 3.03 -2.46
C ALA A 131 12.36 2.28 -1.24
N LEU A 132 12.36 2.90 -0.06
CA LEU A 132 12.76 2.23 1.17
C LEU A 132 11.87 1.02 1.47
N ALA A 133 10.56 1.13 1.34
CA ALA A 133 9.63 0.01 1.54
C ALA A 133 9.87 -1.13 0.53
N LEU A 134 10.00 -0.79 -0.76
CA LEU A 134 10.22 -1.75 -1.85
C LEU A 134 11.56 -2.45 -1.75
N SER A 135 12.60 -1.78 -1.24
CA SER A 135 13.93 -2.37 -0.99
C SER A 135 13.88 -3.59 -0.05
N ARG A 136 12.83 -3.67 0.79
CA ARG A 136 12.60 -4.77 1.74
C ARG A 136 11.84 -5.93 1.13
N THR A 137 11.29 -5.78 -0.08
CA THR A 137 10.63 -6.87 -0.78
C THR A 137 11.64 -7.93 -1.26
N ARG A 138 11.15 -9.10 -1.66
CA ARG A 138 12.00 -10.20 -2.17
C ARG A 138 12.60 -9.88 -3.54
N ARG A 139 11.92 -9.09 -4.38
CA ARG A 139 12.35 -8.69 -5.73
C ARG A 139 12.16 -7.17 -5.88
N PRO A 140 13.06 -6.36 -5.31
CA PRO A 140 12.88 -4.91 -5.20
C PRO A 140 12.81 -4.22 -6.57
N LEU A 141 13.59 -4.68 -7.56
CA LEU A 141 13.54 -4.13 -8.91
C LEU A 141 12.16 -4.32 -9.58
N LEU A 142 11.55 -5.50 -9.44
CA LEU A 142 10.20 -5.74 -9.96
C LEU A 142 9.18 -4.82 -9.28
N GLY A 143 9.28 -4.68 -7.95
CA GLY A 143 8.41 -3.77 -7.21
C GLY A 143 8.57 -2.31 -7.63
N LEU A 144 9.80 -1.87 -7.89
CA LEU A 144 10.08 -0.51 -8.37
C LEU A 144 9.52 -0.26 -9.78
N LEU A 145 9.65 -1.23 -10.69
CA LEU A 145 9.07 -1.12 -12.04
C LEU A 145 7.54 -1.04 -11.97
N LEU A 146 6.91 -1.90 -11.17
CA LEU A 146 5.46 -1.86 -10.96
C LEU A 146 5.02 -0.55 -10.30
N TRP A 147 5.78 -0.02 -9.34
CA TRP A 147 5.51 1.28 -8.74
C TRP A 147 5.73 2.45 -9.70
N ALA A 148 6.64 2.37 -10.67
CA ALA A 148 6.77 3.42 -11.66
C ALA A 148 5.60 3.42 -12.65
N LEU A 149 5.08 2.23 -12.97
CA LEU A 149 4.06 2.05 -14.00
C LEU A 149 2.62 2.25 -13.49
N ILE A 150 2.26 1.61 -12.37
CA ILE A 150 0.86 1.55 -11.91
C ILE A 150 0.32 2.92 -11.46
N PRO A 151 0.98 3.67 -10.55
CA PRO A 151 0.52 5.00 -10.15
C PRO A 151 0.39 5.95 -11.33
N THR A 152 1.32 5.90 -12.28
CA THR A 152 1.27 6.71 -13.51
C THR A 152 0.00 6.40 -14.30
N GLY A 153 -0.29 5.12 -14.55
CA GLY A 153 -1.50 4.73 -15.27
C GLY A 153 -2.82 4.97 -14.52
N LEU A 154 -2.80 5.09 -13.19
CA LEU A 154 -3.98 5.45 -12.41
C LEU A 154 -4.18 6.97 -12.33
N ALA A 155 -3.09 7.75 -12.30
CA ALA A 155 -3.15 9.20 -12.28
C ALA A 155 -3.71 9.75 -13.59
N THR A 156 -3.39 9.13 -14.73
CA THR A 156 -3.89 9.52 -16.06
C THR A 156 -5.41 9.43 -16.18
N VAL A 157 -6.03 8.50 -15.46
CA VAL A 157 -7.49 8.31 -15.42
C VAL A 157 -8.12 8.99 -14.20
N GLY A 158 -7.39 9.86 -13.50
CA GLY A 158 -7.88 10.59 -12.32
C GLY A 158 -8.14 9.75 -11.08
N LEU A 159 -7.75 8.47 -11.08
CA LEU A 159 -8.01 7.52 -9.99
C LEU A 159 -6.91 7.48 -8.93
N PHE A 160 -5.79 8.18 -9.15
CA PHE A 160 -4.70 8.26 -8.19
C PHE A 160 -4.17 9.68 -8.01
N GLN A 161 -4.03 10.11 -6.76
CA GLN A 161 -3.58 11.45 -6.39
C GLN A 161 -2.37 11.41 -5.45
N ILE A 162 -1.57 12.49 -5.40
CA ILE A 162 -0.37 12.60 -4.54
C ILE A 162 -0.67 12.24 -3.07
N ARG A 163 -1.80 12.68 -2.52
CA ARG A 163 -2.21 12.37 -1.13
C ARG A 163 -2.39 10.88 -0.88
N GLN A 164 -2.99 10.16 -1.84
CA GLN A 164 -3.16 8.70 -1.79
C GLN A 164 -1.79 8.00 -1.81
N GLY A 165 -0.89 8.46 -2.68
CA GLY A 165 0.47 7.94 -2.75
C GLY A 165 1.29 8.20 -1.49
N PHE A 166 1.14 9.38 -0.90
CA PHE A 166 1.82 9.73 0.35
C PHE A 166 1.36 8.83 1.50
N ALA A 167 0.05 8.69 1.69
CA ALA A 167 -0.52 7.79 2.69
C ALA A 167 -0.08 6.32 2.46
N LEU A 168 -0.09 5.84 1.22
CA LEU A 168 0.38 4.49 0.88
C LEU A 168 1.85 4.28 1.23
N SER A 169 2.70 5.27 0.91
CA SER A 169 4.14 5.21 1.18
C SER A 169 4.44 5.11 2.68
N ILE A 170 3.69 5.83 3.52
CA ILE A 170 3.78 5.74 4.98
C ILE A 170 3.35 4.34 5.43
N ALA A 171 2.18 3.86 5.00
CA ALA A 171 1.68 2.55 5.37
C ALA A 171 2.68 1.44 5.04
N MET A 172 3.22 1.45 3.81
CA MET A 172 4.14 0.42 3.33
C MET A 172 5.55 0.55 3.92
N TYR A 173 6.02 1.76 4.20
CA TYR A 173 7.27 1.96 4.94
C TYR A 173 7.17 1.33 6.34
N PHE A 174 6.10 1.60 7.08
CA PHE A 174 5.90 1.02 8.41
C PHE A 174 5.72 -0.50 8.35
N ALA A 175 4.96 -1.00 7.38
CA ALA A 175 4.78 -2.43 7.19
C ALA A 175 6.11 -3.13 6.85
N MET A 176 6.80 -2.68 5.81
CA MET A 176 7.95 -3.41 5.25
C MET A 176 9.27 -3.12 5.97
N CYS A 177 9.50 -1.88 6.41
CA CYS A 177 10.74 -1.49 7.10
C CYS A 177 10.62 -1.64 8.62
N ARG A 178 9.48 -1.27 9.21
CA ARG A 178 9.30 -1.28 10.67
C ARG A 178 8.56 -2.51 11.19
N GLN A 179 8.03 -3.37 10.30
CA GLN A 179 7.24 -4.55 10.67
C GLN A 179 6.00 -4.22 11.52
N GLN A 180 5.41 -3.04 11.29
CA GLN A 180 4.28 -2.51 12.05
C GLN A 180 3.13 -2.11 11.08
N PRO A 181 2.53 -3.08 10.36
CA PRO A 181 1.53 -2.78 9.32
C PRO A 181 0.29 -2.08 9.87
N VAL A 182 -0.24 -2.49 11.02
CA VAL A 182 -1.40 -1.85 11.65
C VAL A 182 -1.13 -0.38 11.99
N ARG A 183 0.01 -0.07 12.61
CA ARG A 183 0.39 1.31 12.93
C ARG A 183 0.56 2.14 11.67
N GLY A 184 1.21 1.58 10.65
CA GLY A 184 1.37 2.23 9.35
C GLY A 184 0.03 2.59 8.72
N ALA A 185 -0.94 1.68 8.73
CA ALA A 185 -2.27 1.91 8.16
C ALA A 185 -3.08 2.95 8.96
N LEU A 186 -2.98 2.95 10.29
CA LEU A 186 -3.62 3.96 11.15
C LEU A 186 -3.02 5.36 10.93
N LEU A 187 -1.70 5.46 10.77
CA LEU A 187 -1.05 6.72 10.40
C LEU A 187 -1.43 7.14 8.98
N ALA A 188 -1.56 6.21 8.05
CA ALA A 188 -2.03 6.52 6.71
C ALA A 188 -3.49 6.99 6.70
N SER A 189 -4.35 6.49 7.61
CA SER A 189 -5.77 6.90 7.69
C SER A 189 -5.98 8.33 8.15
N ILE A 190 -5.03 8.91 8.90
CA ILE A 190 -5.07 10.34 9.23
C ILE A 190 -4.55 11.22 8.10
N VAL A 191 -3.75 10.67 7.17
CA VAL A 191 -3.28 11.39 5.97
C VAL A 191 -4.33 11.31 4.87
N HIS A 192 -4.98 10.16 4.70
CA HIS A 192 -6.07 10.01 3.76
C HIS A 192 -7.11 9.02 4.30
N THR A 193 -8.34 9.50 4.43
CA THR A 193 -9.46 8.81 5.09
C THR A 193 -9.76 7.42 4.56
N THR A 194 -9.52 7.18 3.27
CA THR A 194 -9.72 5.88 2.61
C THR A 194 -8.86 4.77 3.22
N PHE A 195 -7.75 5.10 3.88
CA PHE A 195 -6.91 4.13 4.58
C PHE A 195 -7.55 3.58 5.86
N ALA A 196 -8.70 4.10 6.29
CA ALA A 196 -9.49 3.50 7.37
C ALA A 196 -9.92 2.05 7.04
N TYR A 197 -10.26 1.76 5.78
CA TYR A 197 -10.62 0.41 5.33
C TYR A 197 -9.46 -0.59 5.48
N PRO A 198 -8.27 -0.36 4.88
CA PRO A 198 -7.13 -1.25 5.08
C PRO A 198 -6.67 -1.31 6.53
N ALA A 199 -6.79 -0.23 7.32
CA ALA A 199 -6.48 -0.26 8.75
C ALA A 199 -7.39 -1.24 9.51
N LEU A 200 -8.72 -1.17 9.30
CA LEU A 200 -9.67 -2.11 9.89
C LEU A 200 -9.37 -3.56 9.50
N PHE A 201 -9.13 -3.80 8.20
CA PHE A 201 -8.82 -5.15 7.71
C PHE A 201 -7.49 -5.68 8.23
N LEU A 202 -6.46 -4.83 8.36
CA LEU A 202 -5.19 -5.23 8.99
C LEU A 202 -5.33 -5.52 10.47
N ILE A 203 -6.14 -4.74 11.20
CA ILE A 203 -6.43 -5.01 12.62
C ILE A 203 -7.08 -6.39 12.76
N LEU A 204 -8.13 -6.66 11.99
CA LEU A 204 -8.81 -7.97 11.99
C LEU A 204 -7.85 -9.10 11.61
N ALA A 205 -7.07 -8.93 10.54
CA ALA A 205 -6.08 -9.91 10.11
C ALA A 205 -5.06 -10.20 11.23
N HIS A 206 -4.50 -9.15 11.86
CA HIS A 206 -3.52 -9.26 12.93
C HIS A 206 -4.05 -10.05 14.14
N PHE A 207 -5.28 -9.76 14.57
CA PHE A 207 -5.88 -10.46 15.71
C PHE A 207 -6.28 -11.89 15.38
N LEU A 208 -6.92 -12.13 14.23
CA LEU A 208 -7.46 -13.45 13.87
C LEU A 208 -6.38 -14.41 13.37
N MET A 209 -5.30 -13.92 12.75
CA MET A 209 -4.21 -14.76 12.28
C MET A 209 -3.52 -15.52 13.41
N ARG A 210 -3.54 -14.99 14.65
CA ARG A 210 -3.02 -15.70 15.84
C ARG A 210 -3.77 -17.00 16.12
N ARG A 211 -5.04 -17.08 15.72
CA ARG A 211 -5.89 -18.27 15.88
C ARG A 211 -5.84 -19.16 14.63
N SER A 212 -6.09 -18.58 13.46
CA SER A 212 -6.06 -19.30 12.18
C SER A 212 -6.03 -18.33 11.00
N LYS A 213 -5.24 -18.67 9.98
CA LYS A 213 -5.21 -17.94 8.70
C LYS A 213 -6.58 -17.96 8.00
N ALA A 214 -7.29 -19.10 8.05
CA ALA A 214 -8.62 -19.21 7.45
C ALA A 214 -9.62 -18.30 8.17
N LEU A 215 -9.57 -18.25 9.51
CA LEU A 215 -10.42 -17.36 10.30
C LEU A 215 -10.14 -15.88 9.97
N ALA A 216 -8.87 -15.51 9.78
CA ALA A 216 -8.51 -14.16 9.38
C ALA A 216 -9.07 -13.77 8.01
N ILE A 217 -8.99 -14.68 7.02
CA ILE A 217 -9.58 -14.45 5.70
C ILE A 217 -11.10 -14.28 5.81
N VAL A 218 -11.79 -15.22 6.46
CA VAL A 218 -13.25 -15.16 6.64
C VAL A 218 -13.66 -13.89 7.38
N GLY A 219 -12.94 -13.52 8.44
CA GLY A 219 -13.23 -12.31 9.21
C GLY A 219 -13.06 -11.03 8.42
N VAL A 220 -12.00 -10.92 7.62
CA VAL A 220 -11.75 -9.76 6.77
C VAL A 220 -12.75 -9.68 5.60
N VAL A 221 -13.09 -10.81 4.98
CA VAL A 221 -14.13 -10.85 3.93
C VAL A 221 -15.52 -10.53 4.51
N GLY A 222 -15.84 -11.04 5.70
CA GLY A 222 -17.08 -10.70 6.40
C GLY A 222 -17.17 -9.21 6.74
N ALA A 223 -16.06 -8.61 7.18
CA ALA A 223 -15.99 -7.16 7.41
C ALA A 223 -16.12 -6.37 6.11
N ALA A 224 -15.51 -6.84 5.00
CA ALA A 224 -15.68 -6.23 3.69
C ALA A 224 -17.15 -6.24 3.23
N LEU A 225 -17.86 -7.35 3.43
CA LEU A 225 -19.29 -7.45 3.15
C LEU A 225 -20.09 -6.48 4.03
N ALA A 226 -19.88 -6.49 5.35
CA ALA A 226 -20.59 -5.62 6.28
C ALA A 226 -20.38 -4.14 5.95
N MET A 227 -19.14 -3.74 5.65
CA MET A 227 -18.80 -2.38 5.25
C MET A 227 -19.44 -2.00 3.91
N SER A 228 -19.47 -2.91 2.94
CA SER A 228 -20.11 -2.66 1.63
C SER A 228 -21.62 -2.42 1.80
N LEU A 229 -22.29 -3.23 2.62
CA LEU A 229 -23.71 -3.08 2.95
C LEU A 229 -23.99 -1.79 3.74
N ALA A 230 -23.12 -1.42 4.66
CA ALA A 230 -23.24 -0.19 5.46
C ALA A 230 -22.81 1.08 4.71
N SER A 231 -22.18 0.96 3.53
CA SER A 231 -21.57 2.10 2.84
C SER A 231 -22.60 3.17 2.48
N ALA A 232 -23.78 2.79 1.97
CA ALA A 232 -24.84 3.75 1.65
C ALA A 232 -25.27 4.58 2.87
N TRP A 233 -25.43 3.93 4.03
CA TRP A 233 -25.78 4.61 5.28
C TRP A 233 -24.64 5.52 5.79
N LEU A 234 -23.40 5.02 5.76
CA LEU A 234 -22.21 5.80 6.16
C LEU A 234 -22.05 7.05 5.29
N PHE A 235 -22.26 6.93 3.98
CA PHE A 235 -22.19 8.06 3.06
C PHE A 235 -23.35 9.05 3.26
N ALA A 236 -24.58 8.57 3.43
CA ALA A 236 -25.72 9.45 3.70
C ALA A 236 -25.54 10.25 5.00
N ARG A 237 -24.90 9.66 6.02
CA ARG A 237 -24.77 10.29 7.35
C ARG A 237 -23.50 11.13 7.51
N PHE A 238 -22.40 10.76 6.86
CA PHE A 238 -21.08 11.36 7.06
C PHE A 238 -20.41 11.87 5.78
N GLY A 239 -21.00 11.63 4.59
CA GLY A 239 -20.39 11.93 3.29
C GLY A 239 -20.38 13.41 2.87
N GLY A 240 -21.18 14.27 3.52
CA GLY A 240 -21.22 15.72 3.24
C GLY A 240 -21.70 16.10 1.83
N ARG A 241 -21.58 17.40 1.47
CA ARG A 241 -22.06 18.10 0.22
C ARG A 241 -21.65 17.50 -1.14
N ARG A 242 -20.99 16.35 -1.12
CA ARG A 242 -20.27 15.76 -2.25
C ARG A 242 -21.09 14.69 -2.98
N LEU A 243 -22.28 14.34 -2.48
CA LEU A 243 -23.15 13.32 -3.07
C LEU A 243 -23.56 13.63 -4.53
N GLU A 244 -23.67 14.91 -4.89
CA GLU A 244 -24.11 15.36 -6.21
C GLU A 244 -23.00 15.35 -7.27
N GLU A 245 -21.73 15.48 -6.88
CA GLU A 245 -20.57 15.42 -7.80
C GLU A 245 -20.22 13.98 -8.23
N TYR A 246 -20.72 12.98 -7.50
CA TYR A 246 -20.29 11.59 -7.60
C TYR A 246 -21.38 10.64 -8.13
N THR A 247 -22.47 11.17 -8.67
CA THR A 247 -23.55 10.42 -9.34
C THR A 247 -23.20 10.00 -10.77
N GLN A 248 -22.03 10.36 -11.31
CA GLN A 248 -21.59 9.92 -12.63
C GLN A 248 -21.16 8.44 -12.60
N GLN A 249 -22.03 7.58 -13.12
CA GLN A 249 -21.93 6.12 -13.14
C GLN A 249 -21.04 5.55 -14.28
N GLU A 250 -20.29 6.36 -15.01
CA GLU A 250 -19.92 6.01 -16.39
C GLU A 250 -18.77 4.99 -16.59
N GLU A 251 -18.07 4.50 -15.57
CA GLU A 251 -16.82 3.73 -15.82
C GLU A 251 -16.77 2.27 -15.31
N PHE A 252 -17.80 1.75 -14.65
CA PHE A 252 -17.74 0.41 -14.06
C PHE A 252 -18.28 -0.69 -14.97
N THR A 253 -17.39 -1.32 -15.73
CA THR A 253 -17.71 -2.39 -16.68
C THR A 253 -17.47 -3.79 -16.11
N VAL A 254 -18.03 -4.84 -16.73
CA VAL A 254 -17.73 -6.24 -16.40
C VAL A 254 -16.21 -6.55 -16.48
N ASN A 255 -15.48 -5.87 -17.37
CA ASN A 255 -14.03 -5.99 -17.48
C ASN A 255 -13.30 -5.57 -16.20
N PHE A 256 -13.84 -4.60 -15.46
CA PHE A 256 -13.30 -4.18 -14.17
C PHE A 256 -13.45 -5.29 -13.10
N LEU A 257 -14.60 -5.95 -13.04
CA LEU A 257 -14.80 -7.12 -12.16
C LEU A 257 -13.84 -8.27 -12.49
N ILE A 258 -13.64 -8.53 -13.78
CA ILE A 258 -12.68 -9.54 -14.25
C ILE A 258 -11.26 -9.17 -13.76
N SER A 259 -10.87 -7.91 -13.90
CA SER A 259 -9.56 -7.41 -13.46
C SER A 259 -9.36 -7.58 -11.95
N LEU A 260 -10.38 -7.25 -11.14
CA LEU A 260 -10.34 -7.46 -9.70
C LEU A 260 -10.20 -8.94 -9.32
N ALA A 261 -10.95 -9.83 -10.00
CA ALA A 261 -10.86 -11.27 -9.78
C ALA A 261 -9.45 -11.80 -10.13
N LEU A 262 -8.83 -11.27 -11.18
CA LEU A 262 -7.46 -11.61 -11.57
C LEU A 262 -6.44 -11.10 -10.54
N TYR A 263 -6.61 -9.89 -10.02
CA TYR A 263 -5.74 -9.35 -8.97
C TYR A 263 -5.84 -10.13 -7.66
N LEU A 264 -6.99 -10.75 -7.37
CA LEU A 264 -7.18 -11.62 -6.19
C LEU A 264 -6.26 -12.84 -6.20
N ILE A 265 -5.83 -13.30 -7.38
CA ILE A 265 -4.92 -14.44 -7.51
C ILE A 265 -3.58 -14.14 -6.82
N VAL A 266 -3.09 -12.90 -6.88
CA VAL A 266 -1.78 -12.51 -6.34
C VAL A 266 -1.67 -12.71 -4.83
N PRO A 267 -2.52 -12.10 -3.97
CA PRO A 267 -2.44 -12.32 -2.53
C PRO A 267 -2.73 -13.79 -2.15
N VAL A 268 -3.57 -14.51 -2.89
CA VAL A 268 -3.81 -15.95 -2.67
C VAL A 268 -2.54 -16.76 -2.92
N LEU A 269 -1.82 -16.50 -4.02
CA LEU A 269 -0.54 -17.15 -4.31
C LEU A 269 0.51 -16.83 -3.23
N VAL A 270 0.54 -15.60 -2.70
CA VAL A 270 1.43 -15.23 -1.60
C VAL A 270 1.16 -16.09 -0.36
N ILE A 271 -0.11 -16.29 0.00
CA ILE A 271 -0.53 -17.10 1.16
C ILE A 271 -0.23 -18.59 0.93
N VAL A 272 -0.62 -19.15 -0.21
CA VAL A 272 -0.53 -20.60 -0.49
C VAL A 272 0.91 -21.06 -0.73
N LEU A 273 1.72 -20.27 -1.42
CA LEU A 273 3.07 -20.68 -1.83
C LEU A 273 4.12 -20.49 -0.73
N ARG A 274 3.80 -19.81 0.37
CA ARG A 274 4.69 -19.69 1.53
C ARG A 274 4.57 -20.95 2.41
N ARG A 275 5.73 -21.51 2.79
CA ARG A 275 5.81 -22.81 3.49
C ARG A 275 5.08 -22.74 4.84
N LYS A 276 4.29 -23.77 5.16
CA LYS A 276 3.64 -24.03 6.46
C LYS A 276 4.60 -24.11 7.68
N HIS A 277 5.92 -24.07 7.48
CA HIS A 277 6.91 -24.33 8.56
C HIS A 277 7.98 -23.23 8.72
N ILE A 278 7.82 -22.05 8.09
CA ILE A 278 8.68 -20.86 8.34
C ILE A 278 7.86 -19.81 9.11
N GLU A 279 6.96 -20.26 9.99
CA GLU A 279 5.91 -19.44 10.62
C GLU A 279 6.41 -18.42 11.67
N HIS A 280 7.71 -18.19 11.80
CA HIS A 280 8.26 -17.39 12.90
C HIS A 280 9.07 -16.15 12.49
N VAL A 281 9.17 -15.81 11.21
CA VAL A 281 9.80 -14.53 10.83
C VAL A 281 8.74 -13.44 10.81
N VAL A 282 8.92 -12.40 11.62
CA VAL A 282 7.98 -11.25 11.74
C VAL A 282 7.58 -10.71 10.37
N ARG A 283 8.53 -10.58 9.44
CA ARG A 283 8.25 -10.16 8.05
C ARG A 283 7.27 -11.07 7.32
N GLU A 284 7.34 -12.37 7.52
CA GLU A 284 6.42 -13.28 6.85
C GLU A 284 5.00 -13.12 7.38
N MET A 285 4.83 -12.85 8.69
CA MET A 285 3.52 -12.52 9.25
C MET A 285 2.98 -11.22 8.65
N VAL A 286 3.80 -10.17 8.59
CA VAL A 286 3.39 -8.88 8.01
C VAL A 286 2.96 -9.01 6.55
N VAL A 287 3.71 -9.76 5.73
CA VAL A 287 3.32 -9.99 4.33
C VAL A 287 2.01 -10.77 4.22
N HIS A 288 1.75 -11.75 5.11
CA HIS A 288 0.46 -12.43 5.14
C HIS A 288 -0.68 -11.52 5.59
N GLU A 289 -0.46 -10.67 6.60
CA GLU A 289 -1.44 -9.68 7.06
C GLU A 289 -1.83 -8.73 5.92
N ILE A 290 -0.85 -8.21 5.17
CA ILE A 290 -1.10 -7.36 4.00
C ILE A 290 -1.85 -8.13 2.91
N ALA A 291 -1.46 -9.38 2.62
CA ALA A 291 -2.14 -10.19 1.60
C ALA A 291 -3.61 -10.46 1.97
N ILE A 292 -3.91 -10.76 3.25
CA ILE A 292 -5.27 -10.97 3.73
C ILE A 292 -6.07 -9.66 3.69
N MET A 293 -5.47 -8.54 4.08
CA MET A 293 -6.10 -7.22 3.92
C MET A 293 -6.40 -6.92 2.44
N HIS A 294 -5.49 -7.25 1.53
CA HIS A 294 -5.67 -7.03 0.09
C HIS A 294 -6.82 -7.87 -0.47
N ILE A 295 -6.97 -9.13 -0.01
CA ILE A 295 -8.16 -9.95 -0.28
C ILE A 295 -9.42 -9.22 0.19
N GLY A 296 -9.42 -8.68 1.41
CA GLY A 296 -10.53 -7.89 1.94
C GLY A 296 -10.91 -6.70 1.08
N LEU A 297 -9.92 -5.91 0.65
CA LEU A 297 -10.14 -4.76 -0.22
C LEU A 297 -10.72 -5.16 -1.57
N ILE A 298 -10.17 -6.19 -2.21
CA ILE A 298 -10.68 -6.68 -3.50
C ILE A 298 -12.11 -7.20 -3.34
N MET A 299 -12.39 -7.97 -2.28
CA MET A 299 -13.75 -8.45 -2.01
C MET A 299 -14.71 -7.31 -1.71
N PHE A 300 -14.29 -6.28 -0.97
CA PHE A 300 -15.09 -5.08 -0.77
C PHE A 300 -15.44 -4.43 -2.11
N LEU A 301 -14.46 -4.28 -3.03
CA LEU A 301 -14.69 -3.67 -4.35
C LEU A 301 -15.68 -4.50 -5.19
N ILE A 302 -15.50 -5.83 -5.21
CA ILE A 302 -16.39 -6.75 -5.93
C ILE A 302 -17.81 -6.68 -5.36
N ILE A 303 -17.98 -6.74 -4.04
CA ILE A 303 -19.30 -6.70 -3.40
C ILE A 303 -19.93 -5.31 -3.58
N SER A 304 -19.16 -4.24 -3.40
CA SER A 304 -19.63 -2.87 -3.58
C SER A 304 -20.13 -2.61 -5.00
N PHE A 305 -19.55 -3.24 -6.02
CA PHE A 305 -20.07 -3.17 -7.38
C PHE A 305 -21.55 -3.59 -7.47
N PHE A 306 -21.97 -4.62 -6.73
CA PHE A 306 -23.35 -5.13 -6.76
C PHE A 306 -24.29 -4.42 -5.78
N VAL A 307 -23.76 -3.85 -4.69
CA VAL A 307 -24.57 -3.27 -3.61
C VAL A 307 -24.67 -1.75 -3.72
N TYR A 308 -23.54 -1.08 -3.88
CA TYR A 308 -23.44 0.38 -3.91
C TYR A 308 -22.13 0.81 -4.61
N PRO A 309 -22.14 1.03 -5.94
CA PRO A 309 -20.93 1.19 -6.76
C PRO A 309 -20.12 2.47 -6.43
N PHE A 310 -20.61 3.32 -5.55
CA PHE A 310 -19.97 4.55 -5.09
C PHE A 310 -18.68 4.31 -4.27
N GLY A 311 -18.67 3.27 -3.42
CA GLY A 311 -17.49 2.94 -2.61
C GLY A 311 -16.27 2.55 -3.46
N THR A 312 -16.53 2.12 -4.70
CA THR A 312 -15.56 1.60 -5.63
C THR A 312 -14.57 2.67 -6.11
N GLN A 313 -15.02 3.88 -6.48
CA GLN A 313 -14.16 4.95 -7.02
C GLN A 313 -13.06 5.39 -6.03
N ARG A 314 -13.37 5.42 -4.73
CA ARG A 314 -12.47 5.99 -3.71
C ARG A 314 -11.38 5.07 -3.24
N ILE A 315 -11.52 3.76 -3.46
CA ILE A 315 -10.56 2.76 -2.96
C ILE A 315 -10.10 1.80 -4.07
N VAL A 316 -10.51 2.07 -5.32
CA VAL A 316 -10.17 1.24 -6.49
C VAL A 316 -8.68 1.07 -6.67
N TYR A 317 -7.92 2.14 -6.43
CA TYR A 317 -6.48 2.19 -6.66
C TYR A 317 -5.71 1.18 -5.79
N TYR A 318 -6.26 0.75 -4.65
CA TYR A 318 -5.58 -0.24 -3.81
C TYR A 318 -5.42 -1.60 -4.49
N GLY A 319 -6.38 -1.99 -5.34
CA GLY A 319 -6.35 -3.24 -6.07
C GLY A 319 -5.03 -3.42 -6.83
N PRO A 320 -4.76 -2.55 -7.83
CA PRO A 320 -3.52 -2.59 -8.59
C PRO A 320 -2.29 -2.09 -7.81
N LEU A 321 -2.38 -1.05 -6.96
CA LEU A 321 -1.16 -0.52 -6.29
C LEU A 321 -0.48 -1.52 -5.35
N LEU A 322 -1.25 -2.34 -4.63
CA LEU A 322 -0.67 -3.35 -3.74
C LEU A 322 0.05 -4.47 -4.50
N LEU A 323 -0.17 -4.61 -5.82
CA LEU A 323 0.57 -5.56 -6.66
C LEU A 323 2.08 -5.24 -6.70
N ALA A 324 2.46 -3.96 -6.62
CA ALA A 324 3.86 -3.55 -6.53
C ALA A 324 4.58 -4.14 -5.31
N PHE A 325 3.84 -4.50 -4.27
CA PHE A 325 4.36 -5.16 -3.07
C PHE A 325 4.14 -6.67 -3.07
N MET A 326 2.99 -7.14 -3.55
CA MET A 326 2.62 -8.56 -3.45
C MET A 326 3.26 -9.43 -4.55
N LEU A 327 3.34 -8.96 -5.80
CA LEU A 327 3.97 -9.71 -6.89
C LEU A 327 5.45 -10.04 -6.61
N PRO A 328 6.29 -9.10 -6.11
CA PRO A 328 7.66 -9.42 -5.70
C PRO A 328 7.77 -10.51 -4.63
N GLU A 329 6.75 -10.66 -3.78
CA GLU A 329 6.75 -11.59 -2.65
C GLU A 329 6.35 -13.04 -3.03
N ILE A 330 5.85 -13.26 -4.25
CA ILE A 330 5.49 -14.59 -4.78
C ILE A 330 6.77 -15.44 -4.97
N ARG A 331 6.71 -16.68 -4.47
CA ARG A 331 7.77 -17.68 -4.69
C ARG A 331 7.46 -18.50 -5.93
N ILE A 332 8.13 -18.18 -7.04
CA ILE A 332 8.06 -19.00 -8.27
C ILE A 332 8.76 -20.33 -7.99
N LYS A 333 7.97 -21.41 -7.89
CA LYS A 333 8.46 -22.78 -7.60
C LYS A 333 8.35 -23.73 -8.80
N ASN A 334 7.48 -23.42 -9.76
CA ASN A 334 7.22 -24.22 -10.94
C ASN A 334 6.81 -23.32 -12.11
N SER A 335 6.77 -23.91 -13.30
CA SER A 335 6.41 -23.19 -14.54
C SER A 335 4.97 -22.67 -14.52
N LEU A 336 4.03 -23.37 -13.88
CA LEU A 336 2.65 -22.92 -13.77
C LEU A 336 2.55 -21.57 -13.04
N ILE A 337 3.22 -21.42 -11.89
CA ILE A 337 3.24 -20.16 -11.13
C ILE A 337 3.91 -19.05 -11.95
N LEU A 338 4.96 -19.38 -12.71
CA LEU A 338 5.61 -18.43 -13.60
C LEU A 338 4.63 -17.93 -14.67
N TRP A 339 3.89 -18.83 -15.31
CA TRP A 339 2.88 -18.50 -16.32
C TRP A 339 1.75 -17.66 -15.74
N ILE A 340 1.26 -17.97 -14.54
CA ILE A 340 0.23 -17.17 -13.87
C ILE A 340 0.74 -15.75 -13.60
N VAL A 341 1.96 -15.61 -13.07
CA VAL A 341 2.57 -14.29 -12.83
C VAL A 341 2.80 -13.54 -14.14
N ALA A 342 3.27 -14.21 -15.18
CA ALA A 342 3.47 -13.62 -16.51
C ALA A 342 2.15 -13.14 -17.12
N PHE A 343 1.08 -13.93 -16.98
CA PHE A 343 -0.26 -13.57 -17.45
C PHE A 343 -0.80 -12.33 -16.72
N ILE A 344 -0.65 -12.25 -15.40
CA ILE A 344 -1.06 -11.07 -14.62
C ILE A 344 -0.26 -9.82 -15.04
N LEU A 345 1.05 -9.98 -15.28
CA LEU A 345 1.88 -8.88 -15.80
C LEU A 345 1.47 -8.45 -17.21
N ALA A 346 1.09 -9.39 -18.07
CA ALA A 346 0.63 -9.10 -19.43
C ALA A 346 -0.69 -8.32 -19.42
N ILE A 347 -1.65 -8.70 -18.56
CA ILE A 347 -2.91 -7.96 -18.37
C ILE A 347 -2.63 -6.56 -17.85
N LEU A 348 -1.79 -6.43 -16.82
CA LEU A 348 -1.42 -5.13 -16.27
C LEU A 348 -0.76 -4.23 -17.32
N THR A 349 0.12 -4.82 -18.15
CA THR A 349 0.76 -4.11 -19.27
C THR A 349 -0.26 -3.73 -20.34
N TYR A 350 -1.22 -4.59 -20.64
CA TYR A 350 -2.30 -4.30 -21.58
C TYR A 350 -3.17 -3.14 -21.07
N ASP A 351 -3.56 -3.13 -19.80
CA ASP A 351 -4.36 -2.03 -19.22
C ASP A 351 -3.59 -0.70 -19.29
N ILE A 352 -2.30 -0.72 -18.93
CA ILE A 352 -1.42 0.45 -19.05
C ILE A 352 -1.34 0.92 -20.50
N HIS A 353 -1.09 0.02 -21.44
CA HIS A 353 -0.88 0.36 -22.85
C HIS A 353 -2.17 0.78 -23.56
N LYS A 354 -3.31 0.17 -23.23
CA LYS A 354 -4.63 0.59 -23.71
C LYS A 354 -4.90 2.04 -23.27
N ASN A 355 -4.68 2.35 -22.00
CA ASN A 355 -4.82 3.72 -21.50
C ASN A 355 -3.79 4.65 -22.17
N TYR A 356 -2.59 4.17 -22.52
CA TYR A 356 -1.61 4.93 -23.32
C TYR A 356 -2.10 5.30 -24.71
N LEU A 357 -2.65 4.33 -25.45
CA LEU A 357 -3.10 4.50 -26.83
C LEU A 357 -4.41 5.30 -26.96
N LEU A 358 -5.22 5.36 -25.91
CA LEU A 358 -6.42 6.22 -25.85
C LEU A 358 -6.07 7.71 -25.63
N ASP A 359 -4.85 8.12 -25.97
CA ASP A 359 -4.29 9.47 -25.80
C ASP A 359 -4.29 9.99 -24.34
N THR A 360 -4.52 9.12 -23.35
CA THR A 360 -4.49 9.50 -21.93
C THR A 360 -3.05 9.82 -21.45
N TYR A 361 -2.02 9.44 -22.23
CA TYR A 361 -0.60 9.62 -21.88
C TYR A 361 0.15 10.69 -22.68
N LYS A 362 -0.48 11.35 -23.67
CA LYS A 362 0.15 12.50 -24.39
C LYS A 362 0.54 13.66 -23.47
N TYR A 363 0.07 13.66 -22.23
CA TYR A 363 0.35 14.67 -21.21
C TYR A 363 1.66 14.47 -20.45
N PHE A 364 2.40 13.37 -20.66
CA PHE A 364 3.60 13.03 -19.87
C PHE A 364 4.88 12.81 -20.69
N LEU A 365 4.87 13.05 -22.01
CA LEU A 365 6.07 13.08 -22.85
C LEU A 365 6.44 14.51 -23.23
#